data_AF-A0A4S1FVY1-F1
#
_entry.id   AF-A0A4S1FVY1-F1
#
_cell.length_a   1.000
_cell.length_b   1.000
_cell.length_c   1.000
_cell.angle_alpha   90.00
_cell.angle_beta   90.00
_cell.angle_gamma   90.00
#
_symmetry.space_group_name_H-M   'P 1'
#
loop_
_entity.id
_entity.type
_entity.pdbx_description
1 polymer ?
#
loop_
_entity_poly.entity_id
_entity_poly.type
_entity_poly.pdbx_seq_one_letter_code
_entity_poly.pdbx_strand_id
1 'polypeptide(L)'
;GFAGGRADVWEPEQDVNWGSETKWLGDERYSGDRELSGHLGAVQMGLIYVNPEGPNGKPDPIAAARDIRETFGRMAMNDEETVALIAGGHTFGKTHGAGDAPLL
;
A
#
# COMPACT_ATOMS: atom_id res chain seq x y z
N GLY A 1 -17.03 16.05 -7.86
CA GLY A 1 -17.22 16.24 -9.32
C GLY A 1 -16.36 15.22 -10.07
N PHE A 2 -16.37 15.24 -11.40
CA PHE A 2 -15.60 14.32 -12.24
C PHE A 2 -14.95 15.09 -13.39
N ALA A 3 -13.71 14.73 -13.76
CA ALA A 3 -12.98 15.30 -14.88
C ALA A 3 -12.26 14.18 -15.66
N GLY A 4 -12.47 14.16 -16.98
CA GLY A 4 -11.68 13.31 -17.90
C GLY A 4 -10.34 13.96 -18.28
N GLY A 5 -9.67 13.41 -19.28
CA GLY A 5 -8.44 13.99 -19.84
C GLY A 5 -7.13 13.30 -19.43
N ARG A 6 -7.19 12.20 -18.67
CA ARG A 6 -6.04 11.28 -18.56
C ARG A 6 -5.90 10.56 -19.89
N ALA A 7 -4.80 10.82 -20.61
CA ALA A 7 -4.49 10.12 -21.85
C ALA A 7 -3.99 8.71 -21.51
N ASP A 8 -4.42 7.71 -22.29
CA ASP A 8 -3.85 6.38 -22.20
C ASP A 8 -2.38 6.41 -22.66
N VAL A 9 -1.61 5.48 -22.11
CA VAL A 9 -0.21 5.24 -22.46
C VAL A 9 -0.07 3.91 -23.19
N TRP A 10 0.94 3.80 -24.04
CA TRP A 10 1.18 2.60 -24.85
C TRP A 10 2.26 1.67 -24.28
N GLU A 11 2.97 2.15 -23.26
CA GLU A 11 4.05 1.42 -22.58
C GLU A 11 4.10 1.83 -21.10
N PRO A 12 4.64 0.96 -20.22
CA PRO A 12 4.81 1.30 -18.80
C PRO A 12 5.93 2.31 -18.59
N GLU A 13 5.78 3.14 -17.55
CA GLU A 13 6.81 4.04 -17.07
C GLU A 13 8.02 3.24 -16.54
N GLN A 14 9.21 3.53 -17.08
CA GLN A 14 10.46 2.80 -16.78
C GLN A 14 11.32 3.50 -15.72
N ASP A 15 10.98 4.73 -15.37
CA ASP A 15 11.70 5.59 -14.44
C ASP A 15 11.14 5.51 -13.01
N VAL A 16 10.07 4.75 -12.78
CA VAL A 16 9.51 4.53 -11.45
C VAL A 16 10.32 3.46 -10.71
N ASN A 17 10.95 3.87 -9.61
CA ASN A 17 11.62 2.96 -8.69
C ASN A 17 10.66 2.48 -7.60
N TRP A 18 10.23 1.22 -7.70
CA TRP A 18 9.30 0.57 -6.77
C TRP A 18 9.94 -0.02 -5.50
N GLY A 19 11.28 0.05 -5.38
CA GLY A 19 12.06 -0.56 -4.31
C GLY A 19 13.16 -1.49 -4.83
N SER A 20 14.08 -1.86 -3.96
CA SER A 20 15.21 -2.74 -4.28
C SER A 20 14.87 -4.23 -4.22
N GLU A 21 13.71 -4.58 -3.70
CA GLU A 21 13.34 -5.98 -3.48
C GLU A 21 13.21 -6.75 -4.79
N THR A 22 13.80 -7.94 -4.81
CA THR A 22 13.76 -8.85 -5.96
C THR A 22 12.63 -9.89 -5.87
N LYS A 23 11.86 -9.86 -4.77
CA LYS A 23 10.75 -10.79 -4.50
C LYS A 23 9.48 -10.02 -4.19
N TRP A 24 8.37 -10.51 -4.72
CA TRP A 24 7.04 -10.06 -4.33
C TRP A 24 6.83 -10.21 -2.82
N LEU A 25 6.19 -9.22 -2.21
CA LEU A 25 5.97 -9.12 -0.76
C LEU A 25 7.26 -9.08 0.07
N GLY A 26 8.42 -8.85 -0.55
CA GLY A 26 9.66 -8.56 0.15
C GLY A 26 9.58 -7.23 0.91
N ASP A 27 10.35 -7.16 1.99
CA ASP A 27 10.57 -5.97 2.81
C ASP A 27 12.09 -5.80 3.03
N GLU A 28 12.72 -4.93 2.24
CA GLU A 28 14.12 -4.50 2.43
C GLU A 28 14.20 -2.95 2.41
N ARG A 29 13.14 -2.30 2.89
CA ARG A 29 12.90 -0.86 2.68
C ARG A 29 12.80 -0.03 3.95
N TYR A 30 12.97 -0.64 5.12
CA TYR A 30 12.95 0.06 6.41
C TYR A 30 14.35 0.18 7.01
N SER A 31 14.57 1.27 7.74
CA SER A 31 15.74 1.47 8.59
C SER A 31 15.35 2.09 9.93
N GLY A 32 16.27 2.09 10.91
CA GLY A 32 16.05 2.71 12.21
C GLY A 32 14.79 2.22 12.92
N ASP A 33 14.02 3.14 13.49
CA ASP A 33 12.70 2.86 14.07
C ASP A 33 11.61 2.94 13.00
N ARG A 34 11.62 1.98 12.06
CA ARG A 34 10.57 1.83 11.04
C ARG A 34 10.42 3.06 10.14
N GLU A 35 11.54 3.66 9.76
CA GLU A 35 11.60 4.72 8.75
C GLU A 35 11.60 4.11 7.35
N LEU A 36 10.55 4.37 6.58
CA LEU A 36 10.41 3.87 5.22
C LEU A 36 11.34 4.63 4.27
N SER A 37 12.06 3.90 3.43
CA SER A 37 13.13 4.44 2.58
C SER A 37 12.63 5.51 1.61
N GLY A 38 13.35 6.63 1.58
CA GLY A 38 13.24 7.71 0.58
C GLY A 38 11.80 8.07 0.23
N HIS A 39 11.46 7.89 -1.05
CA HIS A 39 10.17 8.28 -1.64
C HIS A 39 9.18 7.11 -1.78
N LEU A 40 9.48 5.93 -1.23
CA LEU A 40 8.60 4.77 -1.38
C LEU A 40 7.26 5.02 -0.69
N GLY A 41 6.16 4.68 -1.37
CA GLY A 41 4.79 4.88 -0.87
C GLY A 41 4.15 3.65 -0.23
N ALA A 42 4.83 2.49 -0.21
CA ALA A 42 4.26 1.23 0.27
C ALA A 42 5.24 0.44 1.16
N VAL A 43 4.71 -0.39 2.06
CA VAL A 43 5.49 -1.12 3.08
C VAL A 43 6.14 -2.41 2.59
N GLN A 44 5.71 -2.97 1.45
CA GLN A 44 6.29 -4.16 0.83
C GLN A 44 6.20 -4.06 -0.70
N MET A 45 7.06 -4.81 -1.38
CA MET A 45 7.06 -4.87 -2.85
C MET A 45 5.74 -5.43 -3.38
N GLY A 46 5.09 -4.68 -4.26
CA GLY A 46 3.83 -5.06 -4.91
C GLY A 46 2.55 -4.76 -4.13
N LEU A 47 2.64 -4.15 -2.95
CA LEU A 47 1.46 -3.63 -2.25
C LEU A 47 1.20 -2.17 -2.63
N ILE A 48 -0.06 -1.74 -2.52
CA ILE A 48 -0.44 -0.35 -2.81
C ILE A 48 -0.03 0.59 -1.65
N TYR A 49 -0.32 0.19 -0.40
CA TYR A 49 0.03 0.97 0.80
C TYR A 49 0.65 0.04 1.85
N VAL A 50 -0.20 -0.74 2.52
CA VAL A 50 0.15 -1.58 3.67
C VAL A 50 -0.24 -3.03 3.46
N ASN A 51 0.31 -3.91 4.29
CA ASN A 51 -0.14 -5.31 4.36
C ASN A 51 -1.51 -5.39 5.08
N PRO A 52 -2.54 -6.01 4.46
CA PRO A 52 -3.88 -6.10 5.06
C PRO A 52 -3.92 -6.94 6.34
N GLU A 53 -2.92 -7.79 6.59
CA GLU A 53 -2.78 -8.60 7.81
C GLU A 53 -1.97 -7.89 8.90
N GLY A 54 -1.51 -6.67 8.64
CA GLY A 54 -0.65 -5.89 9.51
C GLY A 54 0.85 -6.09 9.22
N PRO A 55 1.73 -5.33 9.92
CA PRO A 55 3.16 -5.30 9.67
C PRO A 55 3.79 -6.69 9.57
N ASN A 56 4.35 -7.04 8.40
CA ASN A 56 4.98 -8.33 8.14
C ASN A 56 4.08 -9.54 8.42
N GLY A 57 2.77 -9.40 8.18
CA GLY A 57 1.77 -10.44 8.45
C GLY A 57 1.39 -10.59 9.92
N LYS A 58 1.84 -9.67 10.79
CA LYS A 58 1.47 -9.66 12.20
C LYS A 58 0.21 -8.80 12.42
N PRO A 59 -0.89 -9.37 12.94
CA PRO A 59 -2.17 -8.68 13.12
C PRO A 59 -2.16 -7.75 14.35
N ASP A 60 -1.29 -6.75 14.34
CA ASP A 60 -1.18 -5.69 15.33
C ASP A 60 -1.81 -4.41 14.78
N PRO A 61 -3.04 -4.03 15.21
CA PRO A 61 -3.76 -2.91 14.64
C PRO A 61 -3.11 -1.55 14.95
N ILE A 62 -2.40 -1.44 16.08
CA ILE A 62 -1.72 -0.19 16.46
C ILE A 62 -0.48 -0.01 15.59
N ALA A 63 0.29 -1.08 15.40
CA ALA A 63 1.43 -1.05 14.49
C ALA A 63 0.98 -0.83 13.03
N ALA A 64 -0.13 -1.45 12.59
CA ALA A 64 -0.71 -1.21 11.27
C ALA A 64 -1.14 0.26 11.08
N ALA A 65 -1.72 0.90 12.10
CA ALA A 65 -2.12 2.30 12.04
C ALA A 65 -0.93 3.25 11.80
N ARG A 66 0.27 2.92 12.32
CA ARG A 66 1.50 3.68 12.04
C ARG A 66 1.85 3.63 10.55
N ASP A 67 1.83 2.43 9.97
CA ASP A 67 2.11 2.22 8.54
C ASP A 67 1.06 2.86 7.64
N ILE A 68 -0.22 2.76 8.01
CA ILE A 68 -1.34 3.37 7.28
C ILE A 68 -1.13 4.89 7.22
N ARG A 69 -0.89 5.53 8.37
CA ARG A 69 -0.68 6.98 8.42
C ARG A 69 0.51 7.41 7.57
N GLU A 70 1.65 6.73 7.69
CA GLU A 70 2.86 7.07 6.94
C GLU A 70 2.65 6.93 5.42
N THR A 71 2.13 5.79 4.97
CA THR A 71 1.96 5.51 3.52
C THR A 71 0.91 6.40 2.87
N PHE A 72 -0.22 6.66 3.55
CA PHE A 72 -1.22 7.62 3.06
C PHE A 72 -0.67 9.06 3.08
N GLY A 73 0.11 9.43 4.09
CA GLY A 73 0.78 10.73 4.16
C GLY A 73 1.72 10.96 2.97
N ARG A 74 2.48 9.92 2.56
CA ARG A 74 3.31 9.94 1.35
C ARG A 74 2.52 9.99 0.05
N MET A 75 1.25 9.58 0.08
CA MET A 75 0.31 9.68 -1.04
C MET A 75 -0.66 10.87 -0.90
N ALA A 76 -0.22 11.90 -0.19
CA ALA A 76 -0.90 13.19 -0.07
C ALA A 76 -2.30 13.13 0.58
N MET A 77 -2.51 12.19 1.50
CA MET A 77 -3.73 12.10 2.30
C MET A 77 -3.42 12.35 3.77
N ASN A 78 -4.20 13.23 4.41
CA ASN A 78 -4.15 13.43 5.86
C ASN A 78 -4.97 12.37 6.63
N ASP A 79 -5.00 12.46 7.96
CA ASP A 79 -5.71 11.49 8.81
C ASP A 79 -7.22 11.40 8.50
N GLU A 80 -7.90 12.52 8.26
CA GLU A 80 -9.35 12.55 7.97
C GLU A 80 -9.64 11.93 6.60
N GLU A 81 -8.87 12.31 5.58
CA GLU A 81 -8.99 11.77 4.22
C GLU A 81 -8.71 10.26 4.19
N THR A 82 -7.69 9.82 4.93
CA THR A 82 -7.33 8.41 5.06
C THR A 82 -8.47 7.59 5.65
N VAL A 83 -9.06 8.06 6.75
CA VAL A 83 -10.23 7.40 7.37
C VAL A 83 -11.42 7.39 6.41
N ALA A 84 -11.71 8.52 5.75
CA ALA A 84 -12.82 8.63 4.81
C ALA A 84 -12.67 7.68 3.61
N LEU A 85 -11.47 7.55 3.05
CA LEU A 85 -11.19 6.65 1.92
C LEU A 85 -11.33 5.18 2.31
N ILE A 86 -10.72 4.76 3.43
CA ILE A 86 -10.76 3.37 3.88
C ILE A 86 -12.21 2.98 4.26
N ALA A 87 -12.88 3.79 5.08
CA ALA A 87 -14.25 3.50 5.50
C ALA A 87 -15.24 3.56 4.32
N GLY A 88 -15.11 4.58 3.46
CA GLY A 88 -15.93 4.74 2.27
C GLY A 88 -15.76 3.58 1.28
N GLY A 89 -14.51 3.15 1.04
CA GLY A 89 -14.21 2.01 0.18
C GLY A 89 -14.75 0.70 0.74
N HIS A 90 -14.50 0.40 2.02
CA HIS A 90 -14.96 -0.82 2.67
C HIS A 90 -16.46 -0.86 3.01
N THR A 91 -17.21 0.21 2.72
CA THR A 91 -18.68 0.18 2.72
C THR A 91 -19.24 -0.74 1.63
N PHE A 92 -18.43 -1.08 0.61
CA PHE A 92 -18.85 -1.88 -0.53
C PHE A 92 -18.03 -3.16 -0.69
N GLY A 93 -18.68 -4.23 -1.12
CA GLY A 93 -18.01 -5.46 -1.58
C GLY A 93 -17.53 -6.40 -0.48
N LYS A 94 -16.46 -7.14 -0.77
CA LYS A 94 -15.85 -8.16 0.11
C LYS A 94 -14.44 -8.52 -0.34
N THR A 95 -13.67 -9.15 0.55
CA THR A 95 -12.42 -9.84 0.20
C THR A 95 -12.71 -11.23 -0.41
N HIS A 96 -11.69 -11.84 -1.02
CA HIS A 96 -11.79 -13.17 -1.63
C HIS A 96 -10.62 -14.05 -1.15
N GLY A 97 -10.93 -15.23 -0.60
CA GLY A 97 -9.96 -16.17 -0.03
C GLY A 97 -10.59 -17.56 0.11
N ALA A 98 -11.06 -18.11 -1.00
CA ALA A 98 -11.81 -19.38 -1.02
C ALA A 98 -10.91 -20.63 -0.82
N GLY A 99 -9.59 -20.45 -0.96
CA GLY A 99 -8.55 -21.45 -0.74
C GLY A 99 -7.19 -20.76 -0.69
N ASP A 100 -6.14 -21.54 -0.44
CA ASP A 100 -4.78 -21.01 -0.38
C ASP A 100 -4.36 -20.49 -1.75
N ALA A 101 -4.14 -19.17 -1.84
CA ALA A 101 -3.74 -18.52 -3.08
C ALA A 101 -2.48 -19.13 -3.74
N PRO A 102 -1.45 -19.59 -2.99
CA PRO A 102 -0.29 -20.26 -3.60
C PRO A 102 -0.57 -21.68 -4.15
N LEU A 103 -1.70 -22.30 -3.79
CA LEU A 103 -2.04 -23.67 -4.17
C LEU A 103 -3.05 -23.73 -5.33
N LEU A 104 -3.46 -22.59 -5.88
CA LEU A 104 -4.36 -22.42 -7.03
C LEU A 104 -3.58 -21.99 -8.27
#